data_AF-Q5NG57-F1
#
_entry.id   AF-Q5NG57-F1
#
_cell.length_a   1.000
_cell.length_b   1.000
_cell.length_c   1.000
_cell.angle_alpha   90.00
_cell.angle_beta   90.00
_cell.angle_gamma   90.00
#
_symmetry.space_group_name_H-M   'P 1'
#
loop_
_entity.id
_entity.type
_entity.pdbx_description
1 polymer ?
#
loop_
_entity_poly.entity_id
_entity_poly.type
_entity_poly.pdbx_seq_one_letter_code
_entity_poly.pdbx_strand_id
1 'polypeptide(L)'
;MQKLKSTSKALLILGLGTTITILGACSNNDKNNVDPLELYNKVTQLEAAFDEQYGDTFKLPENANKCVADITKDSNDFKYMGTKNGYDYSLNSQYAKTAKKLVGSLNNLLSEFKQIGFIKTIEKNGKHPAIMFDIDNTLELTSFNDDYDSKGTKPTPYMADFVKNQCFKDGVDCYFITARYCNTASATTTAKWLKVNLDLTDDQINKYVFLSGSIDNSLCATGANDKVAYKDSFRQALSEQRSVYWLMSIGDQMTDWYGSHSGLKVKFPNQLFQSNIVPNNYDNPSNCSMMTVTAPTQSCYNRLKSGILEHATINYCKNFKDNKYYSGN
;
A
#
# COMPACT_ATOMS: atom_id res chain seq x y z
N MET A 1 24.66 -51.37 1.59
CA MET A 1 23.21 -51.03 1.63
C MET A 1 23.08 -49.52 1.48
N GLN A 2 22.91 -49.04 0.24
CA GLN A 2 22.58 -47.66 -0.10
C GLN A 2 21.05 -47.49 -0.10
N LYS A 3 20.55 -46.38 0.43
CA LYS A 3 19.22 -45.85 0.10
C LYS A 3 19.34 -44.36 -0.17
N LEU A 4 19.42 -44.02 -1.46
CA LEU A 4 19.11 -42.72 -2.02
C LEU A 4 17.62 -42.44 -1.81
N LYS A 5 17.26 -41.21 -1.38
CA LYS A 5 15.89 -40.70 -1.47
C LYS A 5 15.83 -39.66 -2.58
N SER A 6 14.86 -39.85 -3.47
CA SER A 6 14.70 -39.17 -4.74
C SER A 6 14.13 -37.76 -4.60
N THR A 7 14.64 -36.89 -5.46
CA THR A 7 13.96 -35.70 -5.96
C THR A 7 12.67 -36.09 -6.70
N SER A 8 11.58 -35.37 -6.43
CA SER A 8 10.39 -35.43 -7.29
C SER A 8 10.04 -34.01 -7.72
N LYS A 9 10.21 -33.76 -9.02
CA LYS A 9 9.73 -32.58 -9.73
C LYS A 9 8.24 -32.80 -10.02
N ALA A 10 7.38 -31.88 -9.60
CA ALA A 10 6.00 -31.83 -10.08
C ALA A 10 5.91 -30.74 -11.15
N LEU A 11 5.65 -31.18 -12.39
CA LEU A 11 5.17 -30.38 -13.52
C LEU A 11 3.84 -29.73 -13.11
N LEU A 12 3.71 -28.41 -13.27
CA LEU A 12 2.41 -27.77 -13.37
C LEU A 12 2.06 -27.58 -14.85
N ILE A 13 0.98 -28.25 -15.25
CA ILE A 13 0.36 -28.18 -16.56
C ILE A 13 -0.40 -26.85 -16.63
N LEU A 14 0.07 -25.91 -17.46
CA LEU A 14 -0.68 -24.73 -17.85
C LEU A 14 -1.68 -25.13 -18.94
N GLY A 15 -2.97 -25.10 -18.60
CA GLY A 15 -4.06 -25.27 -19.54
C GLY A 15 -4.15 -24.08 -20.50
N LEU A 16 -4.02 -24.39 -21.79
CA LEU A 16 -4.35 -23.52 -22.92
C LEU A 16 -5.87 -23.47 -23.15
N GLY A 17 -6.36 -22.28 -23.49
CA GLY A 17 -7.69 -22.01 -24.06
C GLY A 17 -8.08 -20.59 -23.65
N THR A 18 -8.07 -19.58 -24.53
CA THR A 18 -8.68 -19.52 -25.86
C THR A 18 -7.90 -18.61 -26.81
N THR A 19 -7.73 -19.09 -28.04
CA THR A 19 -7.25 -18.40 -29.24
C THR A 19 -8.13 -17.21 -29.63
N ILE A 20 -7.55 -16.01 -29.67
CA ILE A 20 -8.02 -14.92 -30.54
C ILE A 20 -6.99 -14.81 -31.67
N THR A 21 -7.40 -15.25 -32.85
CA THR A 21 -6.70 -15.01 -34.12
C THR A 21 -6.72 -13.52 -34.47
N ILE A 22 -5.54 -12.89 -34.52
CA ILE A 22 -5.32 -11.68 -35.33
C ILE A 22 -4.12 -11.96 -36.23
N LEU A 23 -4.39 -12.46 -37.43
CA LEU A 23 -3.49 -12.37 -38.57
C LEU A 23 -3.72 -11.00 -39.21
N GLY A 24 -2.68 -10.18 -39.21
CA GLY A 24 -2.67 -8.85 -39.82
C GLY A 24 -1.28 -8.26 -39.72
N ALA A 25 -0.32 -8.81 -40.46
CA ALA A 25 0.97 -8.20 -40.68
C ALA A 25 0.78 -6.96 -41.58
N CYS A 26 0.91 -5.77 -40.99
CA CYS A 26 1.27 -4.56 -41.71
C CYS A 26 2.51 -3.97 -41.04
N SER A 27 3.58 -3.91 -41.81
CA SER A 27 4.85 -3.27 -41.47
C SER A 27 4.59 -1.82 -41.05
N ASN A 28 4.94 -1.50 -39.80
CA ASN A 28 5.31 -0.14 -39.41
C ASN A 28 6.60 -0.24 -38.60
N ASN A 29 7.64 0.43 -39.10
CA ASN A 29 8.88 0.71 -38.41
C ASN A 29 8.63 1.70 -37.25
N ASP A 30 7.83 1.30 -36.27
CA ASP A 30 7.74 2.02 -35.01
C ASP A 30 8.85 1.51 -34.10
N LYS A 31 9.83 2.38 -33.82
CA LYS A 31 10.92 2.18 -32.82
C LYS A 31 10.41 1.99 -31.37
N ASN A 32 9.15 1.64 -31.17
CA ASN A 32 8.44 1.58 -29.89
C ASN A 32 7.72 0.23 -29.64
N ASN A 33 8.04 -0.82 -30.41
CA ASN A 33 7.50 -2.16 -30.20
C ASN A 33 8.47 -2.99 -29.35
N VAL A 34 8.47 -2.75 -28.04
CA VAL A 34 9.17 -3.60 -27.07
C VAL A 34 8.42 -4.94 -27.00
N ASP A 35 9.12 -6.06 -27.11
CA ASP A 35 8.52 -7.39 -26.98
C ASP A 35 7.85 -7.52 -25.59
N PRO A 36 6.53 -7.76 -25.50
CA PRO A 36 5.83 -7.90 -24.23
C PRO A 36 6.43 -8.96 -23.30
N LEU A 37 7.01 -10.04 -23.84
CA LEU A 37 7.63 -11.09 -23.04
C LEU A 37 8.98 -10.64 -22.46
N GLU A 38 9.79 -9.93 -23.25
CA GLU A 38 11.04 -9.32 -22.78
C GLU A 38 10.78 -8.28 -21.69
N LEU A 39 9.77 -7.43 -21.92
CA LEU A 39 9.32 -6.43 -20.97
C LEU A 39 8.84 -7.07 -19.66
N TYR A 40 8.00 -8.11 -19.75
CA TYR A 40 7.53 -8.85 -18.59
C TYR A 40 8.68 -9.44 -17.78
N ASN A 41 9.61 -10.15 -18.43
CA ASN A 41 10.77 -10.73 -17.76
C ASN A 41 11.64 -9.65 -17.08
N LYS A 42 11.84 -8.51 -17.75
CA LYS A 42 12.61 -7.41 -17.19
C LYS A 42 11.93 -6.79 -15.97
N VAL A 43 10.62 -6.57 -16.03
CA VAL A 43 9.84 -6.07 -14.88
C VAL A 43 9.94 -7.04 -13.71
N THR A 44 9.71 -8.35 -13.93
CA THR A 44 9.81 -9.36 -12.88
C THR A 44 11.21 -9.41 -12.25
N GLN A 45 12.27 -9.25 -13.03
CA GLN A 45 13.64 -9.17 -12.49
C GLN A 45 13.85 -7.94 -11.61
N LEU A 46 13.31 -6.79 -12.01
CA LEU A 46 13.42 -5.55 -11.23
C LEU A 46 12.61 -5.60 -9.94
N GLU A 47 11.42 -6.15 -9.99
CA GLU A 47 10.58 -6.40 -8.83
C GLU A 47 11.26 -7.38 -7.86
N ALA A 48 11.79 -8.50 -8.36
CA ALA A 48 12.50 -9.48 -7.54
C ALA A 48 13.76 -8.90 -6.88
N ALA A 49 14.54 -8.10 -7.62
CA ALA A 49 15.72 -7.43 -7.08
C ALA A 49 15.35 -6.38 -6.03
N PHE A 50 14.25 -5.66 -6.24
CA PHE A 50 13.70 -4.75 -5.24
C PHE A 50 13.28 -5.50 -3.98
N ASP A 51 12.55 -6.61 -4.13
CA ASP A 51 12.09 -7.45 -3.02
C ASP A 51 13.24 -8.14 -2.28
N GLU A 52 14.31 -8.55 -2.96
CA GLU A 52 15.50 -9.11 -2.29
C GLU A 52 16.24 -8.04 -1.47
N GLN A 53 16.32 -6.82 -1.98
CA GLN A 53 17.08 -5.74 -1.36
C GLN A 53 16.29 -4.98 -0.26
N TYR A 54 14.96 -4.93 -0.40
CA TYR A 54 14.07 -4.12 0.43
C TYR A 54 12.79 -4.82 0.86
N GLY A 55 12.45 -5.95 0.26
CA GLY A 55 11.31 -6.81 0.62
C GLY A 55 11.68 -7.90 1.61
N ASP A 56 12.55 -7.59 2.59
CA ASP A 56 13.02 -8.49 3.66
C ASP A 56 11.99 -9.60 3.96
N THR A 57 12.42 -10.86 3.80
CA THR A 57 11.61 -12.03 4.19
C THR A 57 11.33 -11.91 5.69
N PHE A 58 10.11 -11.49 5.98
CA PHE A 58 9.66 -11.14 7.31
C PHE A 58 10.11 -12.15 8.37
N LYS A 59 10.99 -11.69 9.25
CA LYS A 59 11.10 -12.20 10.62
C LYS A 59 10.80 -11.04 11.54
N LEU A 60 9.82 -11.24 12.41
CA LEU A 60 9.57 -10.33 13.51
C LEU A 60 10.87 -10.07 14.26
N PRO A 61 11.14 -8.84 14.70
CA PRO A 61 12.12 -8.61 15.76
C PRO A 61 11.77 -9.54 16.94
N GLU A 62 12.76 -10.23 17.51
CA GLU A 62 12.56 -11.16 18.66
C GLU A 62 11.76 -10.55 19.82
N ASN A 63 11.80 -9.22 19.91
CA ASN A 63 11.16 -8.33 20.88
C ASN A 63 9.71 -7.91 20.55
N ALA A 64 9.17 -8.22 19.37
CA ALA A 64 7.73 -8.18 19.14
C ALA A 64 6.96 -9.23 19.96
N ASN A 65 7.66 -10.25 20.50
CA ASN A 65 7.08 -11.34 21.28
C ASN A 65 6.72 -10.97 22.73
N LYS A 66 6.93 -9.70 23.14
CA LYS A 66 6.57 -9.19 24.48
C LYS A 66 5.90 -7.82 24.35
N CYS A 67 4.56 -7.83 24.25
CA CYS A 67 3.61 -6.79 24.66
C CYS A 67 4.06 -5.32 24.72
N VAL A 68 3.23 -4.43 24.17
CA VAL A 68 3.32 -2.95 24.13
C VAL A 68 3.96 -2.23 25.35
N ALA A 69 3.95 -2.79 26.56
CA ALA A 69 4.69 -2.26 27.71
C ALA A 69 6.23 -2.36 27.59
N ASP A 70 6.77 -3.36 26.89
CA ASP A 70 8.22 -3.48 26.60
C ASP A 70 8.58 -2.86 25.25
N ILE A 71 7.61 -2.71 24.32
CA ILE A 71 7.82 -1.95 23.07
C ILE A 71 8.27 -0.53 23.41
N THR A 72 7.52 0.24 24.20
CA THR A 72 7.93 1.63 24.53
C THR A 72 9.08 1.72 25.54
N LYS A 73 9.38 0.66 26.31
CA LYS A 73 10.39 0.67 27.37
C LYS A 73 11.76 0.19 26.89
N ASP A 74 11.79 -0.70 25.90
CA ASP A 74 13.00 -1.27 25.28
C ASP A 74 13.18 -0.91 23.79
N SER A 75 12.19 -0.31 23.12
CA SER A 75 12.40 0.26 21.78
C SER A 75 13.23 1.53 21.90
N ASN A 76 14.30 1.57 21.13
CA ASN A 76 15.11 2.76 21.01
C ASN A 76 14.50 3.73 19.98
N ASP A 77 13.18 3.85 19.90
CA ASP A 77 12.48 4.54 18.80
C ASP A 77 12.91 6.00 18.73
N PHE A 78 13.06 6.65 19.89
CA PHE A 78 13.60 8.00 19.98
C PHE A 78 15.04 8.12 19.45
N LYS A 79 15.90 7.10 19.63
CA LYS A 79 17.23 7.08 19.00
C LYS A 79 17.17 6.70 17.51
N TYR A 80 16.27 5.81 17.13
CA TYR A 80 16.02 5.43 15.73
C TYR A 80 15.56 6.63 14.90
N MET A 81 14.68 7.46 15.49
CA MET A 81 14.18 8.74 14.99
C MET A 81 15.15 9.90 15.22
N GLY A 82 16.08 9.76 16.17
CA GLY A 82 17.05 10.78 16.55
C GLY A 82 16.41 12.01 17.21
N THR A 83 15.33 11.82 17.97
CA THR A 83 14.49 12.88 18.59
C THR A 83 14.08 12.52 20.01
N LYS A 84 13.39 13.46 20.68
CA LYS A 84 12.90 13.28 22.05
C LYS A 84 11.42 12.88 22.14
N ASN A 85 10.72 12.82 21.00
CA ASN A 85 9.31 12.46 20.91
C ASN A 85 9.04 11.69 19.61
N GLY A 86 7.89 11.00 19.54
CA GLY A 86 7.50 10.19 18.39
C GLY A 86 6.88 10.97 17.22
N TYR A 87 6.84 12.31 17.32
CA TYR A 87 6.19 13.21 16.36
C TYR A 87 7.19 13.97 15.48
N ASP A 88 8.48 13.67 15.62
CA ASP A 88 9.55 14.32 14.87
C ASP A 88 10.70 13.33 14.61
N TYR A 89 11.54 13.64 13.63
CA TYR A 89 12.77 12.93 13.33
C TYR A 89 13.92 13.89 12.96
N SER A 90 15.14 13.47 13.25
CA SER A 90 16.37 14.06 12.73
C SER A 90 16.71 13.48 11.36
N LEU A 91 17.17 14.31 10.42
CA LEU A 91 17.60 13.85 9.08
C LEU A 91 18.83 12.92 9.13
N ASN A 92 19.59 12.94 10.22
CA ASN A 92 20.76 12.07 10.42
C ASN A 92 20.42 10.75 11.13
N SER A 93 19.15 10.58 11.52
CA SER A 93 18.64 9.40 12.21
C SER A 93 18.67 8.15 11.32
N GLN A 94 18.61 6.97 11.94
CA GLN A 94 18.54 5.73 11.18
C GLN A 94 17.23 5.65 10.39
N TYR A 95 16.12 6.13 10.95
CA TYR A 95 14.84 6.24 10.28
C TYR A 95 14.93 7.01 8.96
N ALA A 96 15.47 8.23 9.00
CA ALA A 96 15.63 9.05 7.80
C ALA A 96 16.59 8.41 6.78
N LYS A 97 17.68 7.77 7.22
CA LYS A 97 18.62 7.06 6.34
C LYS A 97 17.96 5.87 5.65
N THR A 98 17.18 5.07 6.38
CA THR A 98 16.43 3.94 5.82
C THR A 98 15.40 4.43 4.80
N ALA A 99 14.60 5.45 5.15
CA ALA A 99 13.63 6.05 4.25
C ALA A 99 14.29 6.62 2.98
N LYS A 100 15.43 7.32 3.12
CA LYS A 100 16.20 7.84 1.98
C LYS A 100 16.63 6.73 1.02
N LYS A 101 17.15 5.62 1.56
CA LYS A 101 17.61 4.48 0.75
C LYS A 101 16.43 3.85 -0.01
N LEU A 102 15.32 3.61 0.68
CA LEU A 102 14.08 3.09 0.08
C LEU A 102 13.56 4.00 -1.03
N VAL A 103 13.36 5.29 -0.74
CA VAL A 103 12.86 6.28 -1.72
C VAL A 103 13.81 6.45 -2.90
N GLY A 104 15.13 6.38 -2.68
CA GLY A 104 16.12 6.35 -3.75
C GLY A 104 15.90 5.16 -4.69
N SER A 105 15.69 3.97 -4.14
CA SER A 105 15.41 2.77 -4.94
C SER A 105 14.05 2.79 -5.63
N LEU A 106 13.01 3.35 -5.00
CA LEU A 106 11.71 3.56 -5.65
C LEU A 106 11.81 4.51 -6.85
N ASN A 107 12.57 5.60 -6.72
CA ASN A 107 12.82 6.52 -7.84
C ASN A 107 13.57 5.84 -9.00
N ASN A 108 14.59 5.03 -8.68
CA ASN A 108 15.31 4.27 -9.70
C ASN A 108 14.37 3.27 -10.39
N LEU A 109 13.59 2.51 -9.64
CA LEU A 109 12.65 1.53 -10.18
C LEU A 109 11.62 2.19 -11.12
N LEU A 110 11.03 3.33 -10.73
CA LEU A 110 10.11 4.07 -11.60
C LEU A 110 10.80 4.64 -12.84
N SER A 111 12.04 5.11 -12.71
CA SER A 111 12.84 5.53 -13.88
C SER A 111 13.05 4.37 -14.84
N GLU A 112 13.39 3.19 -14.33
CA GLU A 112 13.58 1.98 -15.14
C GLU A 112 12.28 1.54 -15.81
N PHE A 113 11.15 1.51 -15.09
CA PHE A 113 9.83 1.24 -15.69
C PHE A 113 9.50 2.20 -16.85
N LYS A 114 9.85 3.48 -16.73
CA LYS A 114 9.69 4.46 -17.82
C LYS A 114 10.64 4.15 -18.99
N GLN A 115 11.90 3.88 -18.72
CA GLN A 115 12.94 3.62 -19.72
C GLN A 115 12.65 2.37 -20.56
N ILE A 116 12.22 1.28 -19.92
CA ILE A 116 11.88 0.03 -20.62
C ILE A 116 10.50 0.09 -21.31
N GLY A 117 9.78 1.20 -21.19
CA GLY A 117 8.47 1.38 -21.82
C GLY A 117 7.30 0.68 -21.10
N PHE A 118 7.49 0.21 -19.86
CA PHE A 118 6.48 -0.54 -19.12
C PHE A 118 5.19 0.27 -18.91
N ILE A 119 5.35 1.52 -18.45
CA ILE A 119 4.24 2.47 -18.24
C ILE A 119 3.43 2.66 -19.53
N LYS A 120 4.12 2.93 -20.65
CA LYS A 120 3.47 3.11 -21.96
C LYS A 120 2.75 1.85 -22.44
N THR A 121 3.29 0.67 -22.16
CA THR A 121 2.66 -0.60 -22.53
C THR A 121 1.37 -0.81 -21.75
N ILE A 122 1.33 -0.48 -20.46
CA ILE A 122 0.10 -0.52 -19.66
C ILE A 122 -0.96 0.43 -20.24
N GLU A 123 -0.58 1.67 -20.56
CA GLU A 123 -1.46 2.66 -21.17
C GLU A 123 -2.02 2.20 -22.53
N LYS A 124 -1.17 1.63 -23.39
CA LYS A 124 -1.58 1.06 -24.69
C LYS A 124 -2.59 -0.08 -24.54
N ASN A 125 -2.59 -0.79 -23.42
CA ASN A 125 -3.57 -1.82 -23.09
C ASN A 125 -4.86 -1.26 -22.45
N GLY A 126 -5.06 0.06 -22.47
CA GLY A 126 -6.24 0.72 -21.92
C GLY A 126 -6.31 0.70 -20.40
N LYS A 127 -5.15 0.59 -19.74
CA LYS A 127 -5.04 0.59 -18.27
C LYS A 127 -4.30 1.84 -17.78
N HIS A 128 -4.54 2.20 -16.53
CA HIS A 128 -3.90 3.34 -15.86
C HIS A 128 -2.83 2.83 -14.88
N PRO A 129 -1.53 3.00 -15.17
CA PRO A 129 -0.47 2.68 -14.22
C PRO A 129 -0.66 3.51 -12.94
N ALA A 130 -0.65 2.87 -11.78
CA ALA A 130 -0.87 3.58 -10.52
C ALA A 130 -0.05 3.07 -9.35
N ILE A 131 0.18 3.96 -8.40
CA ILE A 131 0.79 3.69 -7.11
C ILE A 131 -0.25 3.91 -6.02
N MET A 132 -0.37 2.98 -5.08
CA MET A 132 -1.15 3.17 -3.86
C MET A 132 -0.25 3.62 -2.72
N PHE A 133 -0.71 4.60 -1.93
CA PHE A 133 -0.07 5.04 -0.70
C PHE A 133 -1.05 4.92 0.46
N ASP A 134 -0.58 4.37 1.58
CA ASP A 134 -1.12 4.76 2.88
C ASP A 134 -0.72 6.20 3.24
N ILE A 135 -1.42 6.82 4.20
CA ILE A 135 -1.13 8.18 4.65
C ILE A 135 -0.41 8.15 6.00
N ASP A 136 -1.03 7.59 7.02
CA ASP A 136 -0.54 7.62 8.40
C ASP A 136 0.73 6.79 8.54
N ASN A 137 1.80 7.35 9.11
CA ASN A 137 3.16 6.80 9.20
C ASN A 137 3.85 6.39 7.89
N THR A 138 3.17 6.55 6.74
CA THR A 138 3.74 6.37 5.41
C THR A 138 4.07 7.70 4.74
N LEU A 139 3.12 8.65 4.70
CA LEU A 139 3.30 10.00 4.16
C LEU A 139 3.31 11.05 5.27
N GLU A 140 2.42 10.90 6.26
CA GLU A 140 2.23 11.80 7.39
C GLU A 140 2.69 11.10 8.68
N LEU A 141 3.61 11.70 9.43
CA LEU A 141 4.11 11.14 10.68
C LEU A 141 3.09 11.37 11.81
N THR A 142 2.33 10.34 12.18
CA THR A 142 1.28 10.39 13.20
C THR A 142 1.67 9.60 14.46
N SER A 143 0.90 9.70 15.56
CA SER A 143 1.15 8.85 16.76
C SER A 143 0.50 7.49 16.73
N PHE A 144 0.98 6.64 17.66
CA PHE A 144 0.44 5.36 18.12
C PHE A 144 -1.08 5.29 18.32
N ASN A 145 -1.73 6.40 18.69
CA ASN A 145 -3.16 6.41 19.02
C ASN A 145 -4.03 6.89 17.86
N ASP A 146 -3.49 6.94 16.63
CA ASP A 146 -4.15 7.55 15.46
C ASP A 146 -4.66 8.97 15.75
N ASP A 147 -3.90 9.75 16.52
CA ASP A 147 -4.20 11.16 16.85
C ASP A 147 -3.86 12.09 15.68
N TYR A 148 -4.30 11.72 14.47
CA TYR A 148 -4.09 12.48 13.22
C TYR A 148 -4.76 13.86 13.25
N ASP A 149 -5.71 14.08 14.16
CA ASP A 149 -6.42 15.35 14.32
C ASP A 149 -5.64 16.38 15.17
N SER A 150 -4.71 15.95 16.05
CA SER A 150 -4.08 16.89 16.98
C SER A 150 -2.56 16.77 17.15
N LYS A 151 -1.91 15.69 16.68
CA LYS A 151 -0.46 15.51 16.86
C LYS A 151 0.22 14.83 15.66
N GLY A 152 1.38 15.36 15.28
CA GLY A 152 2.20 14.79 14.21
C GLY A 152 1.58 15.03 12.84
N THR A 153 1.92 16.15 12.22
CA THR A 153 1.51 16.53 10.86
C THR A 153 2.72 16.69 9.94
N LYS A 154 3.90 16.29 10.42
CA LYS A 154 5.14 16.41 9.67
C LYS A 154 5.15 15.34 8.57
N PRO A 155 5.53 15.65 7.33
CA PRO A 155 5.81 14.63 6.34
C PRO A 155 6.86 13.63 6.82
N THR A 156 6.63 12.35 6.56
CA THR A 156 7.66 11.33 6.71
C THR A 156 8.85 11.64 5.79
N PRO A 157 10.06 11.16 6.11
CA PRO A 157 11.25 11.55 5.37
C PRO A 157 11.14 11.15 3.88
N TYR A 158 11.33 12.12 2.99
CA TYR A 158 11.47 11.97 1.54
C TYR A 158 10.23 11.49 0.76
N MET A 159 9.19 10.98 1.41
CA MET A 159 8.00 10.46 0.71
C MET A 159 7.13 11.55 0.09
N ALA A 160 6.99 12.71 0.73
CA ALA A 160 6.29 13.84 0.13
C ALA A 160 6.95 14.28 -1.18
N ASP A 161 8.28 14.38 -1.20
CA ASP A 161 9.04 14.71 -2.41
C ASP A 161 8.90 13.60 -3.48
N PHE A 162 8.91 12.33 -3.07
CA PHE A 162 8.64 11.22 -3.98
C PHE A 162 7.26 11.35 -4.65
N VAL A 163 6.20 11.58 -3.86
CA VAL A 163 4.85 11.81 -4.37
C VAL A 163 4.82 13.00 -5.33
N LYS A 164 5.35 14.15 -4.92
CA LYS A 164 5.38 15.36 -5.77
C LYS A 164 6.11 15.13 -7.09
N ASN A 165 7.14 14.27 -7.11
CA ASN A 165 7.94 14.02 -8.29
C ASN A 165 7.35 12.95 -9.22
N GLN A 166 6.58 11.99 -8.68
CA GLN A 166 6.12 10.83 -9.45
C GLN A 166 4.62 10.84 -9.74
N CYS A 167 3.81 11.40 -8.85
CA CYS A 167 2.36 11.31 -8.94
C CYS A 167 1.76 12.27 -9.96
N PHE A 168 0.80 11.74 -10.73
CA PHE A 168 0.09 12.45 -11.80
C PHE A 168 1.06 13.03 -12.87
N LYS A 169 2.20 12.36 -13.05
CA LYS A 169 3.25 12.71 -14.00
C LYS A 169 3.60 11.47 -14.81
N ASP A 170 3.96 11.68 -16.07
CA ASP A 170 4.40 10.62 -16.99
C ASP A 170 3.45 9.40 -17.03
N GLY A 171 2.14 9.62 -16.95
CA GLY A 171 1.13 8.54 -17.04
C GLY A 171 0.88 7.75 -15.75
N VAL A 172 1.47 8.14 -14.62
CA VAL A 172 1.31 7.44 -13.33
C VAL A 172 0.28 8.14 -12.45
N ASP A 173 -0.84 7.46 -12.17
CA ASP A 173 -1.81 7.88 -11.16
C ASP A 173 -1.32 7.54 -9.75
N CYS A 174 -1.74 8.30 -8.75
CA CYS A 174 -1.50 7.96 -7.35
C CYS A 174 -2.79 7.96 -6.57
N TYR A 175 -3.04 6.86 -5.85
CA TYR A 175 -4.21 6.68 -5.00
C TYR A 175 -3.78 6.68 -3.53
N PHE A 176 -4.49 7.45 -2.71
CA PHE A 176 -4.22 7.57 -1.28
C PHE A 176 -5.34 6.87 -0.53
N ILE A 177 -5.07 5.72 0.07
CA ILE A 177 -6.07 4.92 0.76
C ILE A 177 -5.63 4.80 2.22
N THR A 178 -6.31 5.50 3.12
CA THR A 178 -6.00 5.57 4.56
C THR A 178 -7.05 4.83 5.38
N ALA A 179 -6.64 4.28 6.52
CA ALA A 179 -7.55 3.66 7.49
C ALA A 179 -8.33 4.66 8.35
N ARG A 180 -8.13 5.98 8.17
CA ARG A 180 -8.88 7.02 8.86
C ARG A 180 -10.39 6.85 8.71
N TYR A 181 -11.13 7.23 9.76
CA TYR A 181 -12.59 7.13 9.81
C TYR A 181 -13.27 7.99 8.75
N CYS A 182 -14.34 7.46 8.16
CA CYS A 182 -15.21 8.18 7.25
C CYS A 182 -16.16 9.12 8.01
N ASN A 183 -15.65 10.28 8.41
CA ASN A 183 -16.39 11.37 9.02
C ASN A 183 -15.81 12.74 8.63
N THR A 184 -16.51 13.82 8.99
CA THR A 184 -16.16 15.19 8.61
C THR A 184 -14.80 15.63 9.13
N ALA A 185 -14.47 15.28 10.38
CA ALA A 185 -13.20 15.67 10.99
C ALA A 185 -12.02 15.07 10.20
N SER A 186 -11.99 13.73 10.10
CA SER A 186 -10.89 13.01 9.44
C SER A 186 -10.78 13.36 7.96
N ALA A 187 -11.91 13.49 7.25
CA ALA A 187 -11.91 13.87 5.84
C ALA A 187 -11.38 15.30 5.62
N THR A 188 -11.70 16.24 6.53
CA THR A 188 -11.23 17.62 6.44
C THR A 188 -9.74 17.71 6.76
N THR A 189 -9.28 17.07 7.84
CA THR A 189 -7.86 17.03 8.23
C THR A 189 -7.01 16.40 7.13
N THR A 190 -7.44 15.25 6.60
CA THR A 190 -6.75 14.53 5.51
C THR A 190 -6.65 15.38 4.26
N ALA A 191 -7.77 15.96 3.80
CA ALA A 191 -7.76 16.81 2.61
C ALA A 191 -6.82 18.01 2.78
N LYS A 192 -6.89 18.69 3.93
CA LYS A 192 -6.01 19.83 4.23
C LYS A 192 -4.54 19.43 4.20
N TRP A 193 -4.19 18.31 4.83
CA TRP A 193 -2.81 17.85 4.91
C TRP A 193 -2.24 17.52 3.52
N LEU A 194 -3.00 16.79 2.70
CA LEU A 194 -2.61 16.42 1.34
C LEU A 194 -2.41 17.66 0.44
N LYS A 195 -3.28 18.68 0.55
CA LYS A 195 -3.09 19.95 -0.18
C LYS A 195 -1.80 20.65 0.21
N VAL A 196 -1.57 20.81 1.51
CA VAL A 196 -0.45 21.60 2.03
C VAL A 196 0.89 20.91 1.78
N ASN A 197 0.94 19.59 1.93
CA ASN A 197 2.21 18.86 1.92
C ASN A 197 2.52 18.18 0.60
N LEU A 198 1.51 17.86 -0.23
CA LEU A 198 1.69 17.14 -1.49
C LEU A 198 1.22 17.93 -2.72
N ASP A 199 0.73 19.15 -2.53
CA ASP A 199 0.24 20.05 -3.59
C ASP A 199 -0.93 19.48 -4.40
N LEU A 200 -1.75 18.59 -3.80
CA LEU A 200 -2.92 18.03 -4.49
C LEU A 200 -4.03 19.07 -4.66
N THR A 201 -4.69 19.04 -5.82
CA THR A 201 -5.90 19.84 -6.08
C THR A 201 -7.14 19.23 -5.41
N ASP A 202 -8.21 20.02 -5.30
CA ASP A 202 -9.51 19.50 -4.84
C ASP A 202 -10.03 18.35 -5.71
N ASP A 203 -9.88 18.45 -7.02
CA ASP A 203 -10.30 17.41 -7.95
C ASP A 203 -9.48 16.12 -7.77
N GLN A 204 -8.17 16.25 -7.57
CA GLN A 204 -7.30 15.11 -7.27
C GLN A 204 -7.69 14.46 -5.94
N ILE A 205 -7.93 15.25 -4.90
CA ILE A 205 -8.35 14.73 -3.59
C ILE A 205 -9.67 13.98 -3.72
N ASN A 206 -10.66 14.55 -4.40
CA ASN A 206 -11.98 13.93 -4.54
C ASN A 206 -11.94 12.64 -5.37
N LYS A 207 -11.05 12.56 -6.35
CA LYS A 207 -10.95 11.42 -7.25
C LYS A 207 -10.06 10.30 -6.72
N TYR A 208 -8.98 10.61 -6.01
CA TYR A 208 -7.91 9.66 -5.71
C TYR A 208 -7.72 9.35 -4.22
N VAL A 209 -8.48 9.97 -3.32
CA VAL A 209 -8.36 9.76 -1.87
C VAL A 209 -9.56 8.99 -1.32
N PHE A 210 -9.27 7.89 -0.62
CA PHE A 210 -10.28 7.01 -0.01
C PHE A 210 -9.99 6.74 1.47
N LEU A 211 -11.03 6.82 2.29
CA LEU A 211 -11.00 6.55 3.73
C LEU A 211 -11.56 5.15 3.96
N SER A 212 -10.68 4.15 3.99
CA SER A 212 -11.06 2.74 4.19
C SER A 212 -11.63 2.46 5.58
N GLY A 213 -11.53 3.40 6.53
CA GLY A 213 -12.25 3.36 7.79
C GLY A 213 -13.77 3.47 7.65
N SER A 214 -14.29 3.66 6.42
CA SER A 214 -15.70 3.41 6.11
C SER A 214 -16.08 1.93 6.14
N ILE A 215 -15.12 0.99 6.14
CA ILE A 215 -15.41 -0.44 6.27
C ILE A 215 -15.14 -0.87 7.71
N ASP A 216 -16.12 -1.53 8.33
CA ASP A 216 -15.94 -2.06 9.69
C ASP A 216 -14.88 -3.17 9.68
N ASN A 217 -13.92 -3.09 10.60
CA ASN A 217 -12.81 -4.04 10.68
C ASN A 217 -13.27 -5.50 10.79
N SER A 218 -14.42 -5.74 11.42
CA SER A 218 -14.99 -7.08 11.63
C SER A 218 -15.82 -7.61 10.47
N LEU A 219 -16.18 -6.78 9.48
CA LEU A 219 -17.18 -7.09 8.45
C LEU A 219 -16.92 -8.43 7.72
N CYS A 220 -15.67 -8.71 7.42
CA CYS A 220 -15.20 -9.88 6.69
C CYS A 220 -14.18 -10.72 7.47
N ALA A 221 -14.00 -10.45 8.76
CA ALA A 221 -13.14 -11.25 9.61
C ALA A 221 -13.76 -12.63 9.83
N THR A 222 -12.97 -13.70 9.73
CA THR A 222 -13.45 -15.08 9.92
C THR A 222 -13.08 -15.67 11.28
N GLY A 223 -12.16 -15.02 11.99
CA GLY A 223 -11.76 -15.33 13.35
C GLY A 223 -11.53 -14.07 14.19
N ALA A 224 -11.54 -14.25 15.52
CA ALA A 224 -11.37 -13.15 16.48
C ALA A 224 -10.01 -12.43 16.40
N ASN A 225 -9.01 -13.05 15.76
CA ASN A 225 -7.67 -12.51 15.57
C ASN A 225 -7.36 -12.20 14.09
N ASP A 226 -8.37 -12.16 13.23
CA ASP A 226 -8.17 -11.79 11.82
C ASP A 226 -8.15 -10.28 11.66
N LYS A 227 -7.14 -9.80 10.92
CA LYS A 227 -7.09 -8.42 10.45
C LYS A 227 -7.18 -8.41 8.93
N VAL A 228 -8.33 -8.01 8.43
CA VAL A 228 -8.59 -8.02 6.98
C VAL A 228 -7.93 -6.80 6.32
N ALA A 229 -7.15 -7.03 5.27
CA ALA A 229 -6.51 -6.00 4.47
C ALA A 229 -7.50 -5.34 3.49
N TYR A 230 -8.49 -4.59 3.99
CA TYR A 230 -9.58 -4.02 3.17
C TYR A 230 -9.11 -3.11 2.03
N LYS A 231 -7.91 -2.52 2.14
CA LYS A 231 -7.30 -1.74 1.05
C LYS A 231 -7.14 -2.55 -0.24
N ASP A 232 -7.03 -3.88 -0.16
CA ASP A 232 -7.04 -4.74 -1.36
C ASP A 232 -8.39 -4.71 -2.09
N SER A 233 -9.52 -4.62 -1.38
CA SER A 233 -10.84 -4.47 -2.00
C SER A 233 -11.00 -3.14 -2.73
N PHE A 234 -10.42 -2.06 -2.20
CA PHE A 234 -10.35 -0.78 -2.90
C PHE A 234 -9.50 -0.89 -4.17
N ARG A 235 -8.34 -1.54 -4.07
CA ARG A 235 -7.45 -1.76 -5.22
C ARG A 235 -8.11 -2.60 -6.30
N GLN A 236 -8.81 -3.67 -5.92
CA GLN A 236 -9.59 -4.49 -6.85
C GLN A 236 -10.71 -3.66 -7.52
N ALA A 237 -11.49 -2.90 -6.75
CA ALA A 237 -12.54 -2.05 -7.30
C ALA A 237 -11.99 -1.00 -8.28
N LEU A 238 -10.86 -0.37 -7.98
CA LEU A 238 -10.20 0.57 -8.88
C LEU A 238 -9.67 -0.11 -10.15
N SER A 239 -9.13 -1.33 -10.05
CA SER A 239 -8.71 -2.11 -11.22
C SER A 239 -9.87 -2.49 -12.14
N GLU A 240 -11.00 -2.90 -11.57
CA GLU A 240 -12.19 -3.32 -12.30
C GLU A 240 -12.98 -2.13 -12.87
N GLN A 241 -13.17 -1.07 -12.08
CA GLN A 241 -14.10 0.03 -12.40
C GLN A 241 -13.40 1.24 -13.01
N ARG A 242 -12.10 1.39 -12.79
CA ARG A 242 -11.30 2.52 -13.29
C ARG A 242 -10.09 2.08 -14.10
N SER A 243 -10.03 0.80 -14.50
CA SER A 243 -8.95 0.24 -15.31
C SER A 243 -7.55 0.46 -14.73
N VAL A 244 -7.42 0.53 -13.41
CA VAL A 244 -6.12 0.73 -12.75
C VAL A 244 -5.26 -0.52 -12.82
N TYR A 245 -3.99 -0.35 -13.17
CA TYR A 245 -2.93 -1.33 -13.04
C TYR A 245 -1.98 -0.90 -11.91
N TRP A 246 -1.86 -1.71 -10.87
CA TRP A 246 -1.03 -1.39 -9.71
C TRP A 246 0.45 -1.69 -10.01
N LEU A 247 1.27 -0.65 -10.07
CA LEU A 247 2.72 -0.77 -10.11
C LEU A 247 3.24 -1.20 -8.74
N MET A 248 2.74 -0.55 -7.68
CA MET A 248 3.12 -0.85 -6.31
C MET A 248 2.10 -0.31 -5.30
N SER A 249 2.10 -0.89 -4.11
CA SER A 249 1.39 -0.41 -2.93
C SER A 249 2.39 -0.14 -1.82
N ILE A 250 2.44 1.11 -1.36
CA ILE A 250 3.40 1.61 -0.38
C ILE A 250 2.64 1.91 0.91
N GLY A 251 3.06 1.23 1.98
CA GLY A 251 2.51 1.48 3.31
C GLY A 251 3.41 0.91 4.39
N ASP A 252 3.24 1.39 5.60
CA ASP A 252 4.07 1.00 6.74
C ASP A 252 3.51 -0.23 7.47
N GLN A 253 2.23 -0.57 7.22
CA GLN A 253 1.56 -1.75 7.73
C GLN A 253 1.37 -2.82 6.67
N MET A 254 1.36 -4.09 7.11
CA MET A 254 1.09 -5.22 6.22
C MET A 254 -0.28 -5.09 5.53
N THR A 255 -1.30 -4.56 6.22
CA THR A 255 -2.63 -4.31 5.66
C THR A 255 -2.67 -3.34 4.47
N ASP A 256 -1.61 -2.56 4.26
CA ASP A 256 -1.54 -1.56 3.20
C ASP A 256 -1.15 -2.16 1.86
N TRP A 257 -0.35 -3.22 1.87
CA TRP A 257 0.18 -3.85 0.66
C TRP A 257 -0.16 -5.35 0.57
N TYR A 258 -0.84 -5.92 1.56
CA TYR A 258 -1.30 -7.32 1.49
C TYR A 258 -2.47 -7.49 0.52
N GLY A 259 -2.57 -8.68 -0.08
CA GLY A 259 -3.55 -9.01 -1.12
C GLY A 259 -2.94 -9.21 -2.51
N SER A 260 -3.79 -9.59 -3.48
CA SER A 260 -3.39 -9.89 -4.85
C SER A 260 -3.40 -8.67 -5.76
N HIS A 261 -4.04 -7.58 -5.36
CA HIS A 261 -4.21 -6.38 -6.16
C HIS A 261 -3.21 -5.29 -5.77
N SER A 262 -2.07 -5.66 -5.19
CA SER A 262 -1.12 -4.68 -4.63
C SER A 262 -0.04 -4.21 -5.60
N GLY A 263 0.17 -4.91 -6.72
CA GLY A 263 1.42 -4.77 -7.47
C GLY A 263 2.61 -5.18 -6.59
N LEU A 264 3.75 -4.49 -6.76
CA LEU A 264 4.88 -4.61 -5.86
C LEU A 264 4.51 -4.16 -4.44
N LYS A 265 4.93 -4.92 -3.43
CA LYS A 265 4.57 -4.69 -2.01
C LYS A 265 5.70 -3.94 -1.33
N VAL A 266 5.46 -2.68 -0.97
CA VAL A 266 6.52 -1.82 -0.42
C VAL A 266 6.20 -1.48 1.03
N LYS A 267 7.05 -1.97 1.93
CA LYS A 267 6.99 -1.61 3.35
C LYS A 267 7.77 -0.33 3.61
N PHE A 268 7.07 0.74 4.01
CA PHE A 268 7.71 1.92 4.56
C PHE A 268 8.10 1.68 6.03
N PRO A 269 9.23 2.21 6.54
CA PRO A 269 9.56 2.07 7.95
C PRO A 269 8.49 2.72 8.85
N ASN A 270 7.93 1.95 9.79
CA ASN A 270 7.18 2.48 10.95
C ASN A 270 8.03 2.36 12.21
N GLN A 271 8.08 3.44 12.98
CA GLN A 271 8.80 3.58 14.25
C GLN A 271 7.94 3.35 15.49
N LEU A 272 6.63 3.16 15.36
CA LEU A 272 5.69 3.14 16.47
C LEU A 272 5.11 1.73 16.65
N PHE A 273 4.37 1.22 15.67
CA PHE A 273 3.69 -0.06 15.86
C PHE A 273 3.51 -0.85 14.57
N GLN A 274 3.13 -2.11 14.76
CA GLN A 274 2.63 -2.96 13.70
C GLN A 274 1.22 -3.41 14.04
N SER A 275 0.31 -3.15 13.11
CA SER A 275 -1.11 -3.26 13.28
C SER A 275 -1.58 -4.72 13.31
N ASN A 276 -0.72 -5.68 12.92
CA ASN A 276 -0.88 -7.13 13.07
C ASN A 276 -0.32 -7.67 14.39
N ILE A 277 0.32 -6.83 15.21
CA ILE A 277 0.88 -7.19 16.52
C ILE A 277 0.07 -6.51 17.63
N VAL A 278 -0.33 -5.27 17.37
CA VAL A 278 -1.12 -4.44 18.27
C VAL A 278 -2.43 -4.13 17.54
N PRO A 279 -3.57 -4.75 17.93
CA PRO A 279 -4.86 -4.20 17.57
C PRO A 279 -4.90 -2.76 18.07
N ASN A 280 -5.57 -1.87 17.35
CA ASN A 280 -5.80 -0.49 17.81
C ASN A 280 -6.80 -0.45 19.00
N ASN A 281 -6.78 -1.48 19.85
CA ASN A 281 -7.59 -1.61 21.04
C ASN A 281 -6.88 -0.92 22.18
N TYR A 282 -7.09 0.39 22.24
CA TYR A 282 -6.90 1.22 23.43
C TYR A 282 -7.44 0.55 24.71
N ASP A 283 -8.49 -0.27 24.59
CA ASP A 283 -9.21 -0.88 25.72
C ASP A 283 -8.58 -2.17 26.27
N ASN A 284 -7.60 -2.78 25.59
CA ASN A 284 -6.96 -3.99 26.10
C ASN A 284 -5.45 -4.06 25.76
N PRO A 285 -4.62 -3.21 26.39
CA PRO A 285 -3.17 -3.16 26.17
C PRO A 285 -2.42 -4.44 26.58
N SER A 286 -3.08 -5.42 27.20
CA SER A 286 -2.50 -6.72 27.54
C SER A 286 -2.79 -7.83 26.50
N ASN A 287 -3.60 -7.58 25.46
CA ASN A 287 -3.80 -8.53 24.38
C ASN A 287 -2.72 -8.37 23.29
N CYS A 288 -1.69 -9.20 23.37
CA CYS A 288 -0.51 -9.18 22.50
C CYS A 288 -0.51 -10.35 21.49
N SER A 289 -1.69 -10.90 21.23
CA SER A 289 -1.83 -11.99 20.26
C SER A 289 -1.56 -11.43 18.87
N MET A 290 -0.60 -12.03 18.15
CA MET A 290 -0.43 -11.70 16.74
C MET A 290 -1.74 -11.95 16.00
N MET A 291 -2.19 -10.91 15.29
CA MET A 291 -3.30 -11.01 14.37
C MET A 291 -2.81 -11.58 13.05
N THR A 292 -3.64 -12.44 12.46
CA THR A 292 -3.39 -12.96 11.13
C THR A 292 -3.92 -11.93 10.13
N VAL A 293 -3.02 -11.38 9.31
CA VAL A 293 -3.45 -10.49 8.22
C VAL A 293 -3.96 -11.36 7.08
N THR A 294 -5.23 -11.18 6.73
CA THR A 294 -5.89 -11.92 5.66
C THR A 294 -6.29 -10.97 4.53
N ALA A 295 -6.23 -11.47 3.30
CA ALA A 295 -6.79 -10.74 2.17
C ALA A 295 -8.32 -10.88 2.21
N PRO A 296 -9.09 -9.85 1.82
CA PRO A 296 -10.53 -9.98 1.65
C PRO A 296 -10.86 -11.15 0.72
N THR A 297 -11.82 -12.00 1.10
CA THR A 297 -12.29 -13.07 0.22
C THR A 297 -13.04 -12.47 -0.98
N GLN A 298 -13.13 -13.22 -2.10
CA GLN A 298 -13.93 -12.78 -3.25
C GLN A 298 -15.40 -12.54 -2.87
N SER A 299 -15.94 -13.30 -1.91
CA SER A 299 -17.29 -13.07 -1.38
C SER A 299 -17.40 -11.74 -0.63
N CYS A 300 -16.41 -11.42 0.21
CA CYS A 300 -16.34 -10.12 0.89
C CYS A 300 -16.27 -8.97 -0.13
N TYR A 301 -15.37 -9.07 -1.11
CA TYR A 301 -15.27 -8.06 -2.16
C TYR A 301 -16.58 -7.91 -2.93
N ASN A 302 -17.22 -9.01 -3.34
CA ASN A 302 -18.48 -8.97 -4.08
C ASN A 302 -19.61 -8.24 -3.33
N ARG A 303 -19.63 -8.33 -2.00
CA ARG A 303 -20.56 -7.59 -1.14
C ARG A 303 -20.28 -6.07 -1.17
N LEU A 304 -19.01 -5.69 -1.20
CA LEU A 304 -18.58 -4.28 -1.12
C LEU A 304 -18.52 -3.56 -2.48
N LYS A 305 -18.25 -4.29 -3.57
CA LYS A 305 -17.76 -3.71 -4.83
C LYS A 305 -18.66 -2.63 -5.44
N SER A 306 -19.98 -2.67 -5.23
CA SER A 306 -20.90 -1.72 -5.85
C SER A 306 -20.80 -0.30 -5.30
N GLY A 307 -20.31 -0.12 -4.07
CA GLY A 307 -20.29 1.19 -3.40
C GLY A 307 -19.00 1.52 -2.67
N ILE A 308 -18.02 0.61 -2.63
CA ILE A 308 -16.78 0.81 -1.86
C ILE A 308 -16.02 2.09 -2.25
N LEU A 309 -16.00 2.45 -3.55
CA LEU A 309 -15.33 3.67 -4.00
C LEU A 309 -16.16 4.93 -3.70
N GLU A 310 -17.48 4.87 -3.79
CA GLU A 310 -18.35 6.02 -3.52
C GLU A 310 -18.36 6.38 -2.03
N HIS A 311 -18.59 5.38 -1.18
CA HIS A 311 -18.80 5.53 0.27
C HIS A 311 -17.51 5.67 1.09
N ALA A 312 -16.40 5.98 0.43
CA ALA A 312 -15.11 6.20 1.08
C ALA A 312 -14.44 7.50 0.61
N THR A 313 -15.04 8.25 -0.31
CA THR A 313 -14.44 9.51 -0.78
C THR A 313 -14.46 10.57 0.32
N ILE A 314 -13.51 11.51 0.24
CA ILE A 314 -13.47 12.70 1.10
C ILE A 314 -14.82 13.44 1.09
N ASN A 315 -15.44 13.63 -0.07
CA ASN A 315 -16.71 14.33 -0.19
C ASN A 315 -17.87 13.58 0.45
N TYR A 316 -17.93 12.25 0.30
CA TYR A 316 -18.93 11.44 0.97
C TYR A 316 -18.78 11.56 2.50
N CYS A 317 -17.57 11.32 3.00
CA CYS A 317 -17.28 11.29 4.44
C CYS A 317 -17.50 12.65 5.14
N LYS A 318 -17.36 13.78 4.41
CA LYS A 318 -17.63 15.12 4.94
C LYS A 318 -19.06 15.35 5.41
N ASN A 319 -20.01 14.50 5.04
CA ASN A 319 -21.42 14.65 5.40
C ASN A 319 -21.79 14.04 6.76
N PHE A 320 -20.86 13.38 7.45
CA PHE A 320 -21.15 12.62 8.67
C PHE A 320 -20.31 13.11 9.84
N LYS A 321 -20.98 13.47 10.95
CA LYS A 321 -20.30 13.83 12.19
C LYS A 321 -19.53 12.66 12.79
N ASP A 322 -20.16 11.49 12.83
CA ASP A 322 -19.60 10.24 13.37
C ASP A 322 -19.15 9.33 12.23
N ASN A 323 -18.35 8.29 12.54
CA ASN A 323 -17.86 7.38 11.50
C ASN A 323 -19.03 6.70 10.77
N LYS A 324 -19.05 6.83 9.44
CA LYS A 324 -20.05 6.19 8.60
C LYS A 324 -19.52 4.88 8.03
N TYR A 325 -20.07 3.78 8.51
CA TYR A 325 -19.77 2.46 7.96
C TYR A 325 -20.60 2.14 6.71
N TYR A 326 -19.95 1.53 5.72
CA TYR A 326 -20.52 0.89 4.55
C TYR A 326 -20.27 -0.61 4.64
N SER A 327 -21.36 -1.38 4.57
CA SER A 327 -21.33 -2.84 4.74
C SER A 327 -21.71 -3.60 3.47
N GLY A 328 -21.78 -2.91 2.32
CA GLY A 328 -22.20 -3.54 1.07
C GLY A 328 -23.72 -3.73 0.95
N ASN A 329 -24.14 -4.35 -0.15
CA ASN A 329 -25.51 -4.81 -0.39
C ASN A 329 -25.62 -6.33 -0.28
#